data_AF-A0A8J7Q130-F1
#
_entry.id   AF-A0A8J7Q130-F1
#
_cell.length_a   1.000
_cell.length_b   1.000
_cell.length_c   1.000
_cell.angle_alpha   90.00
_cell.angle_beta   90.00
_cell.angle_gamma   90.00
#
_symmetry.space_group_name_H-M   'P 1'
#
loop_
_entity.id
_entity.type
_entity.pdbx_description
1 polymer ?
#
loop_
_entity_poly.entity_id
_entity_poly.type
_entity_poly.pdbx_seq_one_letter_code
_entity_poly.pdbx_strand_id
1 'polypeptide(L)'
;MFDDRGRRGRRPSITVVEQRRSAVSTTNNARGVVYVHSAPPAVCPHVEWAISGTLGMRADLQWSAQSAAAGQLRAECAWSGEPGSGARLSSALRAWPMIRFEVTEDPSAGLDGQRFCYAPGLGLWHAQTSASGDIVVG
;
A
#
# COMPACT_ATOMS: atom_id res chain seq x y z
N MET A 1 -59.38 42.03 37.57
CA MET A 1 -59.57 42.27 36.13
C MET A 1 -58.32 43.02 35.66
N PHE A 2 -57.28 42.45 35.06
CA PHE A 2 -57.00 41.14 34.49
C PHE A 2 -55.53 40.76 34.81
N ASP A 3 -55.32 39.45 34.98
CA ASP A 3 -54.06 38.72 35.08
C ASP A 3 -53.39 38.70 33.70
N ASP A 4 -52.22 39.35 33.51
CA ASP A 4 -51.45 39.28 32.26
C ASP A 4 -50.36 38.22 32.38
N ARG A 5 -50.75 37.00 32.01
CA ARG A 5 -49.88 35.83 32.00
C ARG A 5 -48.87 35.91 30.86
N GLY A 6 -47.64 35.57 31.23
CA GLY A 6 -46.48 35.44 30.37
C GLY A 6 -46.73 34.79 29.01
N ARG A 7 -46.11 35.40 27.99
CA ARG A 7 -45.81 34.73 26.73
C ARG A 7 -44.40 35.12 26.28
N ARG A 8 -43.38 34.49 26.88
CA ARG A 8 -42.03 34.49 26.30
C ARG A 8 -42.05 33.61 25.05
N GLY A 9 -42.03 34.24 23.88
CA GLY A 9 -41.86 33.56 22.60
C GLY A 9 -40.51 32.85 22.54
N ARG A 10 -40.55 31.52 22.48
CA ARG A 10 -39.39 30.66 22.26
C ARG A 10 -38.90 30.89 20.83
N ARG A 11 -37.74 31.54 20.66
CA ARG A 11 -37.02 31.55 19.37
C ARG A 11 -36.63 30.09 19.03
N PRO A 12 -36.96 29.54 17.86
CA PRO A 12 -36.39 28.28 17.44
C PRO A 12 -34.93 28.55 17.07
N SER A 13 -34.00 28.00 17.85
CA SER A 13 -32.61 27.87 17.42
C SER A 13 -32.60 26.95 16.20
N ILE A 14 -32.43 27.52 15.02
CA ILE A 14 -32.06 26.75 13.83
C ILE A 14 -30.65 26.24 14.09
N THR A 15 -30.56 24.99 14.54
CA THR A 15 -29.32 24.22 14.47
C THR A 15 -29.11 23.90 13.00
N VAL A 16 -28.26 24.67 12.34
CA VAL A 16 -27.71 24.30 11.03
C VAL A 16 -26.88 23.05 11.28
N VAL A 17 -27.44 21.89 10.96
CA VAL A 17 -26.68 20.64 10.91
C VAL A 17 -25.77 20.78 9.70
N GLU A 18 -24.52 21.18 9.95
CA GLU A 18 -23.45 21.18 8.96
C GLU A 18 -23.27 19.73 8.48
N GLN A 19 -23.93 19.40 7.37
CA GLN A 19 -23.66 18.18 6.63
C GLN A 19 -22.21 18.25 6.18
N ARG A 20 -21.32 17.59 6.94
CA ARG A 20 -20.00 17.19 6.46
C ARG A 20 -20.22 16.39 5.20
N ARG A 21 -20.10 17.05 4.04
CA ARG A 21 -19.90 16.37 2.77
C ARG A 21 -18.64 15.56 2.95
N SER A 22 -18.76 14.25 3.10
CA SER A 22 -17.64 13.35 2.87
C SER A 22 -17.27 13.53 1.41
N ALA A 23 -16.30 14.42 1.14
CA ALA A 23 -15.58 14.37 -0.11
C ALA A 23 -14.99 12.96 -0.18
N VAL A 24 -15.36 12.20 -1.21
CA VAL A 24 -14.56 11.05 -1.60
C VAL A 24 -13.18 11.64 -1.85
N SER A 25 -12.24 11.43 -0.92
CA SER A 25 -10.83 11.70 -1.17
C SER A 25 -10.51 10.88 -2.40
N THR A 26 -10.30 11.53 -3.54
CA THR A 26 -9.66 10.89 -4.69
C THR A 26 -8.18 10.75 -4.34
N THR A 27 -7.88 10.00 -3.27
CA THR A 27 -6.52 9.59 -2.97
C THR A 27 -6.11 8.77 -4.17
N ASN A 28 -5.07 9.24 -4.86
CA ASN A 28 -4.62 8.67 -6.11
C ASN A 28 -4.07 7.29 -5.80
N ASN A 29 -4.93 6.27 -5.80
CA ASN A 29 -4.59 4.97 -5.24
C ASN A 29 -3.64 4.26 -6.21
N ALA A 30 -2.40 4.08 -5.79
CA ALA A 30 -1.44 3.24 -6.48
C ALA A 30 -1.75 1.77 -6.17
N ARG A 31 -1.31 0.90 -7.06
CA ARG A 31 -1.47 -0.55 -6.95
C ARG A 31 -0.25 -1.22 -7.54
N GLY A 32 -0.06 -2.49 -7.25
CA GLY A 32 1.02 -3.26 -7.82
C GLY A 32 1.10 -4.65 -7.20
N VAL A 33 2.26 -5.28 -7.35
CA VAL A 33 2.50 -6.63 -6.86
C VAL A 33 3.84 -6.70 -6.15
N VAL A 34 3.88 -7.38 -5.00
CA VAL A 34 5.12 -7.86 -4.39
C VAL A 34 5.31 -9.30 -4.83
N TYR A 35 6.41 -9.58 -5.53
CA TYR A 35 6.87 -10.92 -5.84
C TYR A 35 8.01 -11.28 -4.88
N VAL A 36 7.83 -12.34 -4.10
CA VAL A 36 8.93 -12.94 -3.34
C VAL A 36 9.42 -14.15 -4.13
N HIS A 37 10.56 -14.01 -4.79
CA HIS A 37 11.12 -15.07 -5.62
C HIS A 37 11.78 -16.17 -4.78
N SER A 38 12.39 -15.82 -3.65
CA SER A 38 12.95 -16.81 -2.72
C SER A 38 13.07 -16.25 -1.31
N ALA A 39 12.54 -16.95 -0.31
CA ALA A 39 12.76 -16.68 1.10
C ALA A 39 12.85 -18.00 1.91
N PRO A 40 13.72 -18.08 2.94
CA PRO A 40 13.68 -19.21 3.87
C PRO A 40 12.34 -19.26 4.61
N PRO A 41 11.77 -20.44 4.93
CA PRO A 41 10.49 -20.56 5.64
C PRO A 41 10.43 -19.74 6.94
N ALA A 42 11.53 -19.66 7.69
CA ALA A 42 11.61 -18.90 8.92
C ALA A 42 11.43 -17.38 8.74
N VAL A 43 11.66 -16.85 7.53
CA VAL A 43 11.56 -15.41 7.22
C VAL A 43 10.17 -15.04 6.68
N CYS A 44 9.38 -16.02 6.22
CA CYS A 44 8.08 -15.78 5.59
C CYS A 44 7.10 -14.97 6.47
N PRO A 45 6.95 -15.25 7.78
CA PRO A 45 6.08 -14.44 8.65
C PRO A 45 6.54 -12.97 8.76
N HIS A 46 7.85 -12.73 8.71
CA HIS A 46 8.40 -11.39 8.80
C HIS A 46 8.16 -10.56 7.53
N VAL A 47 8.18 -11.23 6.36
CA VAL A 47 7.79 -10.61 5.08
C VAL A 47 6.33 -10.16 5.15
N GLU A 48 5.43 -11.03 5.61
CA GLU A 48 4.01 -10.68 5.79
C GLU A 48 3.82 -9.50 6.74
N TRP A 49 4.56 -9.46 7.86
CA TRP A 49 4.50 -8.34 8.80
C TRP A 49 5.01 -7.04 8.18
N ALA A 50 6.10 -7.09 7.41
CA ALA A 50 6.66 -5.91 6.75
C ALA A 50 5.68 -5.34 5.72
N ILE A 51 5.06 -6.20 4.90
CA ILE A 51 4.04 -5.79 3.92
C ILE A 51 2.83 -5.20 4.66
N SER A 52 2.34 -5.91 5.69
CA SER A 52 1.16 -5.47 6.44
C SER A 52 1.37 -4.14 7.15
N GLY A 53 2.54 -3.95 7.79
CA GLY A 53 2.89 -2.71 8.47
C GLY A 53 3.09 -1.54 7.50
N THR A 54 3.56 -1.81 6.28
CA THR A 54 3.74 -0.78 5.25
C THR A 54 2.41 -0.31 4.65
N LEU A 55 1.48 -1.24 4.42
CA LEU A 55 0.20 -0.95 3.77
C LEU A 55 -0.93 -0.61 4.77
N GLY A 56 -0.74 -0.88 6.06
CA GLY A 56 -1.77 -0.68 7.08
C GLY A 56 -2.94 -1.69 6.99
N MET A 57 -2.79 -2.74 6.18
CA MET A 57 -3.76 -3.81 5.99
C MET A 57 -3.08 -5.17 6.10
N ARG A 58 -3.81 -6.22 6.47
CA ARG A 58 -3.24 -7.56 6.59
C ARG A 58 -2.84 -8.09 5.22
N ALA A 59 -1.57 -8.47 5.07
CA ALA A 59 -1.08 -9.26 3.95
C ALA A 59 -1.39 -10.75 4.21
N ASP A 60 -1.88 -11.45 3.19
CA ASP A 60 -2.07 -12.90 3.20
C ASP A 60 -1.32 -13.49 2.01
N LEU A 61 -0.15 -14.07 2.26
CA LEU A 61 0.72 -14.60 1.23
C LEU A 61 0.56 -16.11 1.12
N GLN A 62 0.24 -16.59 -0.09
CA GLN A 62 0.22 -18.01 -0.38
C GLN A 62 1.63 -18.48 -0.75
N TRP A 63 2.34 -19.03 0.24
CA TRP A 63 3.68 -19.56 0.05
C TRP A 63 3.67 -20.92 -0.66
N SER A 64 4.57 -21.08 -1.63
CA SER A 64 4.80 -22.33 -2.36
C SER A 64 6.30 -22.63 -2.43
N ALA A 65 6.67 -23.90 -2.61
CA ALA A 65 8.07 -24.27 -2.77
C ALA A 65 8.69 -23.62 -4.03
N GLN A 66 9.93 -23.13 -3.92
CA GLN A 66 10.67 -22.60 -5.06
C GLN A 66 11.46 -23.72 -5.75
N SER A 67 11.06 -24.06 -6.98
CA SER A 67 11.68 -25.16 -7.76
C SER A 67 13.16 -24.90 -8.09
N ALA A 68 13.56 -23.65 -8.27
CA ALA A 68 14.93 -23.28 -8.62
C ALA A 68 15.88 -23.20 -7.40
N ALA A 69 15.37 -23.28 -6.17
CA ALA A 69 16.16 -23.13 -4.96
C ALA A 69 15.56 -23.97 -3.81
N ALA A 70 16.10 -25.18 -3.62
CA ALA A 70 15.62 -26.10 -2.60
C ALA A 70 15.64 -25.48 -1.19
N GLY A 71 14.58 -25.74 -0.41
CA GLY A 71 14.43 -25.18 0.94
C GLY A 71 14.02 -23.71 0.98
N GLN A 72 13.77 -23.08 -0.17
CA GLN A 72 13.20 -21.73 -0.27
C GLN A 72 11.72 -21.78 -0.65
N LEU A 73 10.98 -20.76 -0.23
CA LEU A 73 9.59 -20.53 -0.61
C LEU A 73 9.49 -19.29 -1.51
N ARG A 74 8.43 -19.25 -2.32
CA ARG A 74 8.03 -18.12 -3.15
C ARG A 74 6.57 -17.77 -2.91
N ALA A 75 6.22 -16.52 -3.09
CA ALA A 75 4.84 -16.03 -2.99
C ALA A 75 4.68 -14.75 -3.83
N GLU A 76 3.44 -14.38 -4.09
CA GLU A 76 3.08 -13.09 -4.67
C GLU A 76 1.89 -12.50 -3.91
N CYS A 77 1.85 -11.17 -3.83
CA CYS A 77 0.79 -10.45 -3.16
C CYS A 77 0.47 -9.16 -3.93
N ALA A 78 -0.74 -9.08 -4.48
CA ALA A 78 -1.25 -7.84 -5.02
C ALA A 78 -1.54 -6.85 -3.88
N TRP A 79 -1.25 -5.58 -4.11
CA TRP A 79 -1.43 -4.54 -3.11
C TRP A 79 -2.04 -3.27 -3.71
N SER A 80 -2.62 -2.45 -2.85
CA SER A 80 -3.06 -1.09 -3.15
C SER A 80 -2.73 -0.16 -1.99
N GLY A 81 -2.43 1.10 -2.28
CA GLY A 81 -2.13 2.10 -1.26
C GLY A 81 -1.75 3.45 -1.88
N GLU A 82 -1.22 4.35 -1.06
CA GLU A 82 -0.77 5.65 -1.56
C GLU A 82 0.39 5.51 -2.57
N PRO A 83 0.56 6.46 -3.51
CA PRO A 83 1.71 6.46 -4.41
C PRO A 83 3.04 6.47 -3.65
N GLY A 84 4.04 5.77 -4.19
CA GLY A 84 5.32 5.52 -3.52
C GLY A 84 5.28 4.41 -2.47
N SER A 85 4.15 3.71 -2.31
CA SER A 85 4.09 2.52 -1.45
C SER A 85 5.02 1.40 -1.94
N GLY A 86 5.25 1.27 -3.25
CA GLY A 86 6.21 0.31 -3.80
C GLY A 86 7.65 0.55 -3.31
N ALA A 87 8.06 1.82 -3.22
CA ALA A 87 9.36 2.20 -2.65
C ALA A 87 9.45 1.89 -1.15
N ARG A 88 8.38 2.18 -0.40
CA ARG A 88 8.32 1.86 1.05
C ARG A 88 8.35 0.36 1.31
N LEU A 89 7.60 -0.42 0.54
CA LEU A 89 7.61 -1.89 0.58
C LEU A 89 9.01 -2.42 0.33
N SER A 90 9.66 -1.94 -0.74
CA SER A 90 11.02 -2.34 -1.09
C SER A 90 12.03 -2.01 0.03
N SER A 91 11.89 -0.85 0.67
CA SER A 91 12.73 -0.48 1.80
C SER A 91 12.51 -1.39 3.02
N ALA A 92 11.26 -1.74 3.32
CA ALA A 92 10.93 -2.60 4.45
C ALA A 92 11.44 -4.04 4.25
N LEU A 93 11.26 -4.59 3.04
CA LEU A 93 11.66 -5.95 2.70
C LEU A 93 13.19 -6.14 2.72
N ARG A 94 13.97 -5.08 2.49
CA ARG A 94 15.45 -5.11 2.57
C ARG A 94 16.01 -5.41 3.96
N ALA A 95 15.19 -5.40 5.00
CA ALA A 95 15.63 -5.79 6.35
C ALA A 95 16.12 -7.26 6.42
N TRP A 96 15.75 -8.10 5.45
CA TRP A 96 16.18 -9.49 5.37
C TRP A 96 17.09 -9.73 4.16
N PRO A 97 18.42 -9.62 4.30
CA PRO A 97 19.33 -9.59 3.14
C PRO A 97 19.44 -10.92 2.38
N MET A 98 18.84 -12.00 2.87
CA MET A 98 18.81 -13.31 2.21
C MET A 98 17.64 -13.50 1.24
N ILE A 99 16.61 -12.62 1.26
CA ILE A 99 15.45 -12.77 0.38
C ILE A 99 15.72 -12.21 -1.02
N ARG A 100 15.03 -12.74 -2.02
CA ARG A 100 14.96 -12.17 -3.38
C ARG A 100 13.54 -11.73 -3.63
N PHE A 101 13.35 -10.48 -4.01
CA PHE A 101 12.02 -9.95 -4.25
C PHE A 101 12.02 -8.92 -5.37
N GLU A 102 10.82 -8.68 -5.87
CA GLU A 102 10.48 -7.61 -6.78
C GLU A 102 9.22 -6.92 -6.27
N VAL A 103 9.16 -5.60 -6.37
CA VAL A 103 7.95 -4.82 -6.14
C VAL A 103 7.65 -4.00 -7.38
N THR A 104 6.45 -4.14 -7.91
CA THR A 104 5.92 -3.28 -8.97
C THR A 104 4.96 -2.26 -8.38
N GLU A 105 4.94 -1.07 -8.95
CA GLU A 105 3.93 -0.04 -8.76
C GLU A 105 3.43 0.35 -10.16
N ASP A 106 2.14 0.13 -10.41
CA ASP A 106 1.48 0.48 -11.66
C ASP A 106 1.40 2.02 -11.78
N PRO A 107 1.42 2.58 -13.01
CA PRO A 107 1.23 4.02 -13.20
C PRO A 107 -0.09 4.50 -12.59
N SER A 108 -0.06 5.67 -11.98
CA SER A 108 -1.23 6.34 -11.39
C SER A 108 -1.36 7.76 -11.94
N ALA A 109 -2.43 8.50 -11.61
CA ALA A 109 -2.68 9.78 -12.27
C ALA A 109 -1.52 10.77 -12.05
N GLY A 110 -0.80 11.12 -13.11
CA GLY A 110 0.35 12.03 -13.06
C GLY A 110 1.65 11.43 -12.51
N LEU A 111 1.72 10.11 -12.31
CA LEU A 111 2.93 9.40 -11.87
C LEU A 111 3.18 8.18 -12.76
N ASP A 112 4.43 8.04 -13.22
CA ASP A 112 4.86 6.84 -13.93
C ASP A 112 4.85 5.61 -13.01
N GLY A 113 4.80 4.43 -13.62
CA GLY A 113 5.01 3.20 -12.89
C GLY A 113 6.44 3.10 -12.37
N GLN A 114 6.66 2.21 -11.40
CA GLN A 114 8.00 1.92 -10.89
C GLN A 114 8.19 0.42 -10.69
N ARG A 115 9.43 -0.01 -10.84
CA ARG A 115 9.84 -1.39 -10.54
C ARG A 115 11.07 -1.38 -9.67
N PHE A 116 11.04 -2.19 -8.63
CA PHE A 116 12.10 -2.35 -7.65
C PHE A 116 12.48 -3.82 -7.59
N CYS A 117 13.74 -4.16 -7.84
CA CYS A 117 14.24 -5.54 -7.80
C CYS A 117 15.37 -5.64 -6.79
N TYR A 118 15.30 -6.61 -5.90
CA TYR A 118 16.35 -6.88 -4.93
C TYR A 118 16.82 -8.33 -5.02
N ALA A 119 18.14 -8.50 -5.08
CA ALA A 119 18.77 -9.79 -4.92
C ALA A 119 20.00 -9.69 -3.99
N PRO A 120 20.24 -10.72 -3.16
CA PRO A 120 21.45 -10.80 -2.35
C PRO A 120 22.70 -10.68 -3.24
N GLY A 121 23.63 -9.83 -2.86
CA GLY A 121 24.87 -9.55 -3.61
C GLY A 121 24.76 -8.48 -4.70
N LEU A 122 23.59 -8.31 -5.33
CA LEU A 122 23.36 -7.24 -6.33
C LEU A 122 22.78 -5.96 -5.71
N GLY A 123 22.10 -6.09 -4.57
CA GLY A 123 21.45 -4.96 -3.92
C GLY A 123 20.09 -4.62 -4.54
N LEU A 124 19.60 -3.42 -4.26
CA LEU A 124 18.34 -2.91 -4.78
C LEU A 124 18.60 -2.16 -6.09
N TRP A 125 17.97 -2.61 -7.15
CA TRP A 125 17.83 -1.86 -8.39
C TRP A 125 16.41 -1.28 -8.47
N HIS A 126 16.26 -0.09 -9.05
CA HIS A 126 14.95 0.46 -9.37
C HIS A 126 14.98 1.24 -10.68
N ALA A 127 13.82 1.30 -11.35
CA ALA A 127 13.61 2.14 -12.52
C ALA A 127 12.13 2.50 -12.70
N GLN A 128 11.89 3.57 -13.45
CA GLN A 128 10.54 3.94 -13.90
C GLN A 128 10.08 3.00 -15.02
N THR A 129 8.79 2.69 -15.02
CA THR A 129 8.12 1.91 -16.06
C THR A 129 7.14 2.76 -16.85
N SER A 130 7.22 2.68 -18.18
CA SER A 130 6.23 3.29 -19.08
C SER A 130 4.86 2.63 -18.92
N ALA A 131 3.81 3.27 -19.44
CA ALA A 131 2.47 2.68 -19.47
C ALA A 131 2.40 1.35 -20.25
N SER A 132 3.34 1.12 -21.18
CA SER A 132 3.47 -0.13 -21.94
C SER A 132 4.29 -1.20 -21.21
N GLY A 133 4.91 -0.85 -20.07
CA GLY A 133 5.75 -1.75 -19.28
C GLY A 133 7.25 -1.69 -19.61
N ASP A 134 7.67 -0.75 -20.46
CA ASP A 134 9.08 -0.57 -20.80
C ASP A 134 9.85 0.03 -19.61
N ILE A 135 11.10 -0.40 -19.40
CA ILE A 135 12.01 0.25 -18.45
C ILE A 135 12.55 1.54 -19.09
N VAL A 136 12.28 2.68 -18.46
CA VAL A 136 12.84 3.96 -18.87
C VAL A 136 14.29 4.03 -18.40
N VAL A 137 15.19 4.33 -19.34
CA VAL A 137 16.62 4.56 -19.08
C VAL A 137 16.90 6.04 -19.33
N GLY A 138 17.50 6.72 -18.35
CA GLY A 138 17.85 8.14 -18.40
C GLY A 138 19.27 8.40 -17.96
#